data_AF-A0A5Q0P4W1-F1
#
_entry.id   AF-A0A5Q0P4W1-F1
#
_cell.length_a   1.000
_cell.length_b   1.000
_cell.length_c   1.000
_cell.angle_alpha   90.00
_cell.angle_beta   90.00
_cell.angle_gamma   90.00
#
_symmetry.space_group_name_H-M   'P 1'
#
loop_
_entity.id
_entity.type
_entity.pdbx_description
1 polymer ?
#
loop_
_entity_poly.entity_id
_entity_poly.type
_entity_poly.pdbx_seq_one_letter_code
_entity_poly.pdbx_strand_id
1 'polypeptide(L)'
;MVNTSHLDTTSKFFEEASNFTSEAERLIKVRLLQNKFRKSLFELNPSCVVSGFNNSKFLIASHIKPWSLSNEEERIDPYNGVLLTPTFDRLFDQGFISFKLDGEILLSKELSLEDQSFFKIPQHLVIKPFLAQKEYLEFHFDEIFRS
;
A
#
# COMPACT_ATOMS: atom_id res chain seq x y z
N MET A 1 23.17 14.24 -10.06
CA MET A 1 23.83 13.96 -8.78
C MET A 1 22.77 14.11 -7.70
N VAL A 2 22.22 13.01 -7.19
CA VAL A 2 21.22 13.06 -6.12
C VAL A 2 21.96 13.36 -4.82
N ASN A 3 21.55 14.43 -4.13
CA ASN A 3 22.18 14.92 -2.92
C ASN A 3 21.98 13.90 -1.78
N THR A 4 23.02 13.12 -1.50
CA THR A 4 23.04 12.01 -0.53
C THR A 4 22.93 12.46 0.94
N SER A 5 22.94 13.76 1.22
CA SER A 5 22.90 14.32 2.58
C SER A 5 21.53 14.26 3.26
N HIS A 6 20.43 14.12 2.52
CA HIS A 6 19.07 14.19 3.08
C HIS A 6 18.52 12.83 3.57
N LEU A 7 19.01 11.73 3.00
CA LEU A 7 18.69 10.35 3.41
C LEU A 7 19.36 10.00 4.76
N ASP A 8 20.56 10.53 4.97
CA ASP A 8 21.39 10.29 6.16
C ASP A 8 20.88 10.99 7.43
N THR A 9 20.13 12.08 7.26
CA THR A 9 19.49 12.80 8.37
C THR A 9 18.21 12.11 8.82
N THR A 10 17.48 11.47 7.90
CA THR A 10 16.21 10.80 8.22
C THR A 10 16.46 9.51 8.98
N SER A 11 17.45 8.71 8.57
CA SER A 11 17.86 7.48 9.27
C SER A 11 18.29 7.74 10.73
N LYS A 12 19.13 8.74 10.97
CA LYS A 12 19.53 9.16 12.34
C LYS A 12 18.34 9.62 13.20
N PHE A 13 17.40 10.34 12.61
CA PHE A 13 16.18 10.75 13.31
C PHE A 13 15.32 9.55 13.74
N PHE A 14 15.30 8.46 12.95
CA PHE A 14 14.54 7.25 13.30
C PHE A 14 15.20 6.44 14.43
N GLU A 15 16.53 6.49 14.59
CA GLU A 15 17.21 5.88 15.74
C GLU A 15 16.95 6.65 17.05
N GLU A 16 16.91 7.99 17.01
CA GLU A 16 16.60 8.82 18.19
C GLU A 16 15.10 8.83 18.56
N ALA A 17 14.22 8.51 17.59
CA ALA A 17 12.76 8.45 17.71
C ALA A 17 12.21 7.32 18.61
N SER A 18 13.06 6.49 19.21
CA SER A 18 12.63 5.46 20.15
C SER A 18 12.11 6.03 21.49
N ASN A 19 12.38 7.32 21.77
CA ASN A 19 12.07 7.97 23.04
C ASN A 19 10.94 9.01 22.99
N PHE A 20 10.08 8.99 21.96
CA PHE A 20 8.95 9.92 21.88
C PHE A 20 7.88 9.61 22.95
N THR A 21 7.67 10.56 23.86
CA THR A 21 6.78 10.40 25.03
C THR A 21 5.46 11.14 24.88
N SER A 22 5.39 12.14 23.98
CA SER A 22 4.18 12.92 23.74
C SER A 22 3.36 12.43 22.53
N GLU A 23 2.08 12.75 22.51
CA GLU A 23 1.18 12.44 21.38
C GLU A 23 1.61 13.16 20.09
N ALA A 24 2.05 14.42 20.21
CA ALA A 24 2.55 15.20 19.08
C ALA A 24 3.75 14.53 18.40
N GLU A 25 4.71 14.04 19.18
CA GLU A 25 5.88 13.33 18.65
C GLU A 25 5.50 12.00 17.99
N ARG A 26 4.55 11.25 18.56
CA ARG A 26 4.03 10.02 17.94
C ARG A 26 3.38 10.30 16.58
N LEU A 27 2.59 11.36 16.46
CA LEU A 27 1.98 11.76 15.18
C LEU A 27 3.04 12.15 14.14
N ILE A 28 4.09 12.86 14.56
CA ILE A 28 5.23 13.18 13.68
C ILE A 28 5.92 11.90 13.20
N LYS A 29 6.21 10.95 14.11
CA LYS A 29 6.82 9.66 13.76
C LYS A 29 5.98 8.91 12.72
N VAL A 30 4.67 8.79 12.93
CA VAL A 30 3.75 8.12 11.97
C VAL A 30 3.83 8.79 10.60
N ARG A 31 3.80 10.12 10.53
CA ARG A 31 3.87 10.86 9.26
C ARG A 31 5.19 10.63 8.54
N LEU A 32 6.31 10.59 9.27
CA LEU A 32 7.62 10.31 8.68
C LEU A 32 7.72 8.88 8.14
N LEU A 33 7.22 7.90 8.89
CA LEU A 33 7.18 6.49 8.46
C LEU A 33 6.32 6.31 7.21
N GLN A 34 5.12 6.90 7.17
CA GLN A 34 4.26 6.85 5.98
C GLN A 34 4.91 7.51 4.76
N ASN A 35 5.61 8.63 4.95
CA ASN A 35 6.35 9.27 3.87
C ASN A 35 7.49 8.39 3.35
N LYS A 36 8.21 7.69 4.24
CA LYS A 36 9.28 6.74 3.87
C LYS A 36 8.71 5.55 3.10
N PHE A 37 7.65 4.94 3.62
CA PHE A 37 6.94 3.84 2.98
C PHE A 37 6.47 4.24 1.57
N ARG A 38 5.79 5.39 1.45
CA ARG A 38 5.34 5.92 0.17
C ARG A 38 6.48 6.07 -0.83
N LYS A 39 7.60 6.69 -0.45
CA LYS A 39 8.77 6.86 -1.34
C LYS A 39 9.28 5.51 -1.83
N SER A 40 9.39 4.54 -0.93
CA SER A 40 9.89 3.20 -1.23
C SER A 40 8.99 2.47 -2.24
N LEU A 41 7.66 2.64 -2.16
CA LEU A 41 6.74 2.09 -3.17
C LEU A 41 6.92 2.70 -4.56
N PHE A 42 7.16 4.02 -4.65
CA PHE A 42 7.44 4.68 -5.93
C PHE A 42 8.76 4.21 -6.55
N GLU A 43 9.75 3.86 -5.74
CA GLU A 43 11.01 3.27 -6.23
C GLU A 43 10.79 1.82 -6.74
N LEU A 44 9.88 1.07 -6.11
CA LEU A 44 9.57 -0.32 -6.47
C LEU A 44 8.70 -0.44 -7.74
N ASN A 45 7.59 0.30 -7.80
CA ASN A 45 6.69 0.33 -8.95
C ASN A 45 5.90 1.66 -8.99
N PRO A 46 6.28 2.63 -9.85
CA PRO A 46 5.74 4.00 -9.82
C PRO A 46 4.36 4.16 -10.49
N SER A 47 3.51 3.13 -10.49
CA SER A 47 2.21 3.15 -11.16
C SER A 47 1.14 2.41 -10.36
N CYS A 48 -0.11 2.82 -10.55
CA CYS A 48 -1.27 2.12 -10.01
C CYS A 48 -1.28 0.67 -10.50
N VAL A 49 -1.29 -0.30 -9.60
CA VAL A 49 -1.25 -1.72 -9.97
C VAL A 49 -2.51 -2.18 -10.72
N VAL A 50 -3.63 -1.46 -10.56
CA VAL A 50 -4.91 -1.77 -11.23
C VAL A 50 -5.06 -1.09 -12.58
N SER A 51 -4.80 0.22 -12.67
CA SER A 51 -5.05 1.01 -13.88
C SER A 51 -3.82 1.40 -14.68
N GLY A 52 -2.61 1.17 -14.16
CA GLY A 52 -1.36 1.65 -14.76
C GLY A 52 -1.16 3.17 -14.68
N PHE A 53 -2.09 3.91 -14.07
CA PHE A 53 -1.98 5.37 -13.91
C PHE A 53 -0.75 5.73 -13.09
N ASN A 54 0.07 6.70 -13.54
CA ASN A 54 1.41 6.93 -12.98
C ASN A 54 1.66 8.39 -12.53
N ASN A 55 0.63 9.25 -12.50
CA ASN A 55 0.80 10.59 -11.93
C ASN A 55 0.80 10.49 -10.40
N SER A 56 1.99 10.61 -9.82
CA SER A 56 2.27 10.44 -8.39
C SER A 56 1.43 11.32 -7.47
N LYS A 57 0.89 12.46 -7.95
CA LYS A 57 0.03 13.35 -7.17
C LYS A 57 -1.30 12.73 -6.77
N PHE A 58 -1.79 11.75 -7.53
CA PHE A 58 -3.10 11.13 -7.28
C PHE A 58 -3.00 9.67 -6.84
N LEU A 59 -1.80 9.13 -6.73
CA LEU A 59 -1.62 7.77 -6.22
C LEU A 59 -1.55 7.75 -4.71
N ILE A 60 -2.18 6.76 -4.10
CA ILE A 60 -2.12 6.45 -2.68
C ILE A 60 -1.16 5.27 -2.49
N ALA A 61 -0.39 5.34 -1.42
CA ALA A 61 0.45 4.23 -0.96
C ALA A 61 -0.41 3.40 0.00
N SER A 62 -1.11 2.40 -0.53
CA SER A 62 -2.01 1.54 0.24
C SER A 62 -1.20 0.38 0.82
N HIS A 63 -1.50 0.03 2.07
CA HIS A 63 -0.93 -1.15 2.72
C HIS A 63 -1.73 -2.39 2.34
N ILE A 64 -1.05 -3.50 2.02
CA ILE A 64 -1.71 -4.78 1.75
C ILE A 64 -2.28 -5.34 3.05
N LYS A 65 -1.42 -5.55 4.07
CA LYS A 65 -1.84 -5.77 5.45
C LYS A 65 -2.05 -4.41 6.12
N PRO A 66 -3.26 -4.06 6.58
CA PRO A 66 -3.55 -2.72 7.09
C PRO A 66 -2.59 -2.25 8.18
N TRP A 67 -2.30 -0.94 8.19
CA TRP A 67 -1.37 -0.30 9.16
C TRP A 67 -1.68 -0.64 10.62
N SER A 68 -2.97 -0.68 10.98
CA SER A 68 -3.45 -0.97 12.33
C SER A 68 -3.15 -2.39 12.78
N LEU A 69 -3.05 -3.34 11.85
CA LEU A 69 -2.77 -4.75 12.08
C LEU A 69 -1.29 -5.09 11.83
N SER A 70 -0.53 -4.15 11.30
CA SER A 70 0.90 -4.29 11.01
C SER A 70 1.78 -3.98 12.22
N ASN A 71 2.85 -4.75 12.39
CA ASN A 71 3.95 -4.47 13.32
C ASN A 71 4.85 -3.33 12.80
N GLU A 72 5.90 -2.95 13.55
CA GLU A 72 6.76 -1.81 13.17
C GLU A 72 7.54 -2.04 11.87
N GLU A 73 7.98 -3.27 11.60
CA GLU A 73 8.72 -3.64 10.39
C GLU A 73 7.77 -3.66 9.18
N GLU A 74 6.61 -4.29 9.31
CA GLU A 74 5.58 -4.39 8.27
C GLU A 74 5.04 -3.01 7.84
N ARG A 75 5.04 -2.02 8.74
CA ARG A 75 4.56 -0.65 8.45
C ARG A 75 5.47 0.13 7.49
N ILE A 76 6.76 -0.23 7.44
CA ILE A 76 7.75 0.42 6.58
C ILE A 76 8.24 -0.48 5.45
N ASP A 77 7.86 -1.74 5.45
CA ASP A 77 8.21 -2.70 4.41
C ASP A 77 7.55 -2.30 3.07
N PRO A 78 8.32 -1.96 2.01
CA PRO A 78 7.75 -1.65 0.71
C PRO A 78 6.99 -2.83 0.08
N TYR A 79 7.24 -4.07 0.48
CA TYR A 79 6.48 -5.22 -0.01
C TYR A 79 5.12 -5.36 0.69
N ASN A 80 4.86 -4.66 1.79
CA ASN A 80 3.52 -4.56 2.37
C ASN A 80 2.66 -3.46 1.70
N GLY A 81 2.92 -3.14 0.44
CA GLY A 81 2.21 -2.04 -0.20
C GLY A 81 2.07 -2.13 -1.71
N VAL A 82 1.09 -1.36 -2.18
CA VAL A 82 0.81 -1.14 -3.60
C VAL A 82 0.45 0.33 -3.83
N LEU A 83 0.72 0.83 -5.03
CA LEU A 83 0.19 2.12 -5.46
C LEU A 83 -1.18 1.92 -6.09
N LEU A 84 -2.15 2.74 -5.69
CA LEU A 84 -3.52 2.71 -6.18
C LEU A 84 -4.03 4.12 -6.45
N THR A 85 -4.98 4.27 -7.38
CA THR A 85 -5.78 5.51 -7.45
C THR A 85 -6.77 5.56 -6.28
N PRO A 86 -7.35 6.72 -5.93
CA PRO A 86 -8.20 6.83 -4.74
C PRO A 86 -9.41 5.89 -4.76
N THR A 87 -9.95 5.64 -5.95
CA THR A 87 -11.05 4.68 -6.14
C THR A 87 -10.62 3.25 -5.84
N PHE A 88 -9.49 2.79 -6.41
CA PHE A 88 -9.03 1.41 -6.20
C PHE A 88 -8.48 1.20 -4.80
N ASP A 89 -7.83 2.20 -4.21
CA ASP A 89 -7.44 2.23 -2.80
C ASP A 89 -8.65 1.95 -1.91
N ARG A 90 -9.74 2.69 -2.10
CA ARG A 90 -10.95 2.49 -1.31
C ARG A 90 -11.58 1.11 -1.50
N LEU A 91 -11.62 0.60 -2.73
CA LEU A 91 -12.15 -0.73 -3.01
C LEU A 91 -11.29 -1.82 -2.38
N PHE A 92 -9.97 -1.66 -2.40
CA PHE A 92 -9.01 -2.62 -1.86
C PHE A 92 -9.01 -2.62 -0.33
N ASP A 93 -8.93 -1.45 0.29
CA ASP A 93 -8.95 -1.28 1.75
C ASP A 93 -10.25 -1.80 2.38
N GLN A 94 -11.37 -1.73 1.65
CA GLN A 94 -12.67 -2.23 2.11
C GLN A 94 -12.90 -3.71 1.76
N GLY A 95 -11.98 -4.36 1.06
CA GLY A 95 -12.08 -5.77 0.69
C GLY A 95 -12.99 -6.07 -0.50
N PHE A 96 -13.40 -5.06 -1.27
CA PHE A 96 -14.19 -5.27 -2.49
C PHE A 96 -13.34 -5.78 -3.66
N ILE A 97 -12.05 -5.43 -3.68
CA ILE A 97 -11.07 -6.03 -4.58
C ILE A 97 -9.88 -6.55 -3.78
N SER A 98 -9.24 -7.61 -4.27
CA SER A 98 -7.98 -8.15 -3.77
C SER A 98 -7.18 -8.76 -4.93
N PHE A 99 -6.09 -9.46 -4.64
CA PHE A 99 -5.32 -10.21 -5.65
C PHE A 99 -4.98 -11.60 -5.12
N LYS A 100 -5.09 -12.61 -5.98
CA LYS A 100 -4.54 -13.94 -5.73
C LYS A 100 -3.01 -13.89 -5.67
N LEU A 101 -2.42 -14.98 -5.18
CA LEU A 101 -0.96 -15.16 -5.13
C LEU A 101 -0.27 -15.20 -6.50
N ASP A 102 -1.00 -15.54 -7.56
CA ASP A 102 -0.55 -15.48 -8.95
C ASP A 102 -0.76 -14.10 -9.59
N GLY A 103 -1.37 -13.17 -8.85
CA GLY A 103 -1.63 -11.80 -9.27
C GLY A 103 -2.98 -11.57 -9.94
N GLU A 104 -3.82 -12.59 -10.12
CA GLU A 104 -5.16 -12.39 -10.66
C GLU A 104 -6.02 -11.54 -9.71
N ILE A 105 -6.71 -10.53 -10.26
CA ILE A 105 -7.63 -9.71 -9.48
C ILE A 105 -8.81 -10.54 -8.95
N LEU A 106 -9.13 -10.35 -7.68
CA LEU A 106 -10.31 -10.92 -7.03
C LEU A 106 -11.35 -9.83 -6.84
N LEU A 107 -12.59 -10.12 -7.22
CA LEU A 107 -13.73 -9.23 -7.05
C LEU A 107 -14.70 -9.83 -6.04
N SER A 108 -15.08 -9.04 -5.05
CA SER A 108 -16.10 -9.42 -4.09
C SER A 108 -17.44 -9.69 -4.77
N LYS A 109 -18.20 -10.66 -4.27
CA LYS A 109 -19.58 -10.90 -4.73
C LYS A 109 -20.53 -9.75 -4.38
N GLU A 110 -20.13 -8.86 -3.46
CA GLU A 110 -20.87 -7.64 -3.13
C GLU A 110 -20.77 -6.56 -4.21
N LEU A 111 -19.81 -6.66 -5.15
CA LEU A 111 -19.71 -5.73 -6.28
C LEU A 111 -20.67 -6.13 -7.40
N SER A 112 -21.72 -5.33 -7.61
CA SER A 112 -22.62 -5.54 -8.75
C SER A 112 -21.90 -5.28 -10.09
N LEU A 113 -22.46 -5.80 -11.18
CA LEU A 113 -21.94 -5.50 -12.53
C LEU A 113 -21.99 -3.99 -12.84
N GLU A 114 -22.96 -3.27 -12.28
CA GLU A 114 -23.07 -1.83 -12.40
C GLU A 114 -21.92 -1.12 -11.69
N ASP A 115 -21.59 -1.53 -10.46
CA ASP A 115 -20.44 -0.99 -9.71
C ASP A 115 -19.13 -1.25 -10.44
N GLN A 116 -18.92 -2.49 -10.91
CA GLN A 116 -17.73 -2.87 -11.65
C GLN A 116 -17.56 -2.04 -12.93
N SER A 117 -18.66 -1.79 -13.64
CA SER A 117 -18.69 -0.93 -14.83
C SER A 117 -18.41 0.53 -14.48
N PHE A 118 -19.09 1.08 -13.45
CA PHE A 118 -18.96 2.46 -13.01
C PHE A 118 -17.53 2.81 -12.57
N PHE A 119 -16.94 1.96 -11.73
CA PHE A 119 -15.55 2.11 -11.27
C PHE A 119 -14.51 1.66 -12.31
N LYS A 120 -14.94 1.13 -13.45
CA LYS A 120 -14.07 0.63 -14.54
C LYS A 120 -13.07 -0.41 -14.03
N ILE A 121 -13.56 -1.34 -13.21
CA ILE A 121 -12.75 -2.42 -12.66
C ILE A 121 -12.40 -3.40 -13.80
N PRO A 122 -11.10 -3.65 -14.07
CA PRO A 122 -10.71 -4.59 -15.10
C PRO A 122 -11.13 -6.02 -14.68
N GLN A 123 -11.86 -6.70 -15.57
CA GLN A 123 -12.37 -8.06 -15.32
C GLN A 123 -11.28 -9.14 -15.39
N HIS A 124 -10.21 -8.87 -16.15
CA HIS A 124 -9.13 -9.83 -16.42
C HIS A 124 -7.77 -9.15 -16.24
N LEU A 125 -7.51 -8.68 -15.02
CA LEU A 125 -6.21 -8.13 -14.64
C LEU A 125 -5.38 -9.22 -13.94
N VAL A 126 -4.14 -9.36 -14.39
CA VAL A 126 -3.11 -10.14 -13.70
C VAL A 126 -1.92 -9.23 -13.46
N ILE A 127 -1.65 -8.93 -12.19
CA ILE A 127 -0.44 -8.23 -11.77
C ILE A 127 0.72 -9.23 -11.61
N LYS A 128 1.93 -8.74 -11.38
CA LYS A 128 3.07 -9.59 -11.03
C LYS A 128 3.53 -9.27 -9.61
N PRO A 129 2.98 -9.95 -8.58
CA PRO A 129 3.39 -9.72 -7.20
C PRO A 129 4.85 -10.11 -7.00
N PHE A 130 5.53 -9.40 -6.11
CA PHE A 130 6.84 -9.82 -5.61
C PHE A 130 6.68 -11.05 -4.70
N LEU A 131 7.72 -11.87 -4.58
CA LEU A 131 7.67 -13.03 -3.67
C LEU A 131 7.37 -12.61 -2.22
N ALA A 132 7.96 -11.49 -1.78
CA ALA A 132 7.76 -10.91 -0.46
C ALA A 132 6.36 -10.30 -0.25
N GLN A 133 5.56 -10.10 -1.31
CA GLN A 133 4.17 -9.66 -1.20
C GLN A 133 3.20 -10.78 -0.83
N LYS A 134 3.60 -12.06 -1.00
CA LYS A 134 2.67 -13.19 -0.90
C LYS A 134 2.03 -13.32 0.47
N GLU A 135 2.81 -13.23 1.54
CA GLU A 135 2.29 -13.34 2.91
C GLU A 135 1.28 -12.23 3.23
N TYR A 136 1.53 -11.01 2.74
CA TYR A 136 0.58 -9.91 2.90
C TYR A 136 -0.69 -10.10 2.07
N LEU A 137 -0.56 -10.62 0.84
CA LEU A 137 -1.72 -10.92 -0.02
C LEU A 137 -2.58 -12.06 0.54
N GLU A 138 -1.96 -13.09 1.12
CA GLU A 138 -2.65 -14.14 1.88
C GLU A 138 -3.43 -13.54 3.04
N PHE A 139 -2.79 -12.68 3.85
CA PHE A 139 -3.48 -11.98 4.93
C PHE A 139 -4.66 -11.14 4.44
N HIS A 140 -4.47 -10.35 3.37
CA HIS A 140 -5.55 -9.51 2.84
C HIS A 140 -6.71 -10.37 2.34
N PHE A 141 -6.42 -11.50 1.68
CA PHE A 141 -7.43 -12.45 1.23
C PHE A 141 -8.22 -13.06 2.40
N ASP A 142 -7.53 -13.49 3.46
CA ASP A 142 -8.15 -14.18 4.59
C ASP A 142 -8.92 -13.24 5.53
N GLU A 143 -8.40 -12.03 5.78
CA GLU A 143 -8.88 -11.15 6.85
C GLU A 143 -9.63 -9.91 6.36
N ILE A 144 -9.39 -9.46 5.11
CA ILE A 144 -9.92 -8.18 4.59
C ILE A 144 -10.91 -8.41 3.45
N PHE A 145 -10.61 -9.33 2.52
CA PHE A 145 -11.40 -9.56 1.33
C PHE A 145 -12.82 -10.08 1.66
N ARG A 146 -13.81 -9.50 0.99
CA ARG A 146 -15.23 -9.83 1.14
C ARG A 146 -15.62 -10.91 0.13
N SER A 147 -15.43 -12.18 0.50
CA SER A 147 -15.69 -13.36 -0.36
C SER A 147 -17.15 -13.57 -0.75
#